data_AF-A0A9D6SRQ1-F1
#
_entry.id   AF-A0A9D6SRQ1-F1
#
_cell.length_a   1.000
_cell.length_b   1.000
_cell.length_c   1.000
_cell.angle_alpha   90.00
_cell.angle_beta   90.00
_cell.angle_gamma   90.00
#
_symmetry.space_group_name_H-M   'P 1'
#
loop_
_entity.id
_entity.type
_entity.pdbx_description
1 polymer ?
#
loop_
_entity_poly.entity_id
_entity_poly.type
_entity_poly.pdbx_seq_one_letter_code
_entity_poly.pdbx_strand_id
1 'polypeptide(L)'
;MDEKLKRRIIAFYIGGIINALLGLYVLIEGTKFLPPETVRWLGIVFLVFAVVDFYFPYALKKKWLADNAGKQMQGNDPIQRS
;
A
#
# COMPACT_ATOMS: atom_id res chain seq x y z
N MET A 1 12.92 0.97 -11.37
CA MET A 1 11.68 0.31 -10.92
C MET A 1 10.76 0.23 -12.11
N ASP A 2 10.25 -0.96 -12.46
CA ASP A 2 9.34 -1.13 -13.59
C ASP A 2 8.14 -0.16 -13.51
N GLU A 3 7.78 0.48 -14.64
CA GLU A 3 6.58 1.34 -14.75
C GLU A 3 5.32 0.66 -14.21
N LYS A 4 5.16 -0.64 -14.45
CA LYS A 4 4.01 -1.43 -13.97
C LYS A 4 3.96 -1.47 -12.44
N LEU A 5 5.10 -1.66 -11.78
CA LEU A 5 5.18 -1.71 -10.31
C LEU A 5 4.94 -0.32 -9.70
N LYS A 6 5.51 0.73 -10.31
CA LYS A 6 5.30 2.11 -9.90
C LYS A 6 3.82 2.50 -9.98
N ARG A 7 3.12 2.16 -11.08
CA ARG A 7 1.67 2.40 -11.24
C ARG A 7 0.84 1.67 -10.18
N ARG A 8 1.17 0.41 -9.86
CA ARG A 8 0.49 -0.34 -8.79
C ARG A 8 0.66 0.33 -7.43
N ILE A 9 1.88 0.74 -7.09
CA ILE A 9 2.17 1.47 -5.84
C ILE A 9 1.33 2.75 -5.76
N ILE A 10 1.28 3.53 -6.84
CA ILE A 10 0.48 4.76 -6.89
C ILE A 10 -1.01 4.46 -6.71
N ALA A 11 -1.52 3.40 -7.35
CA ALA A 11 -2.92 3.00 -7.20
C ALA A 11 -3.27 2.63 -5.75
N PHE A 12 -2.39 1.90 -5.04
CA PHE A 12 -2.58 1.60 -3.62
C PHE A 12 -2.57 2.87 -2.75
N TYR A 13 -1.68 3.82 -3.01
CA TYR A 13 -1.67 5.10 -2.30
C TYR A 13 -2.96 5.91 -2.54
N ILE A 14 -3.43 5.99 -3.78
CA ILE A 14 -4.68 6.68 -4.12
C ILE A 14 -5.86 5.97 -3.46
N GLY A 15 -5.92 4.64 -3.55
CA GLY A 15 -6.94 3.82 -2.90
C GLY A 15 -6.97 4.04 -1.39
N GLY A 16 -5.80 4.00 -0.73
CA GLY A 16 -5.67 4.24 0.71
C GLY A 16 -6.10 5.65 1.13
N ILE A 17 -5.79 6.69 0.34
CA ILE A 17 -6.26 8.05 0.60
C ILE A 17 -7.78 8.15 0.49
N ILE A 18 -8.36 7.61 -0.58
CA ILE A 18 -9.82 7.62 -0.78
C ILE A 18 -10.51 6.83 0.33
N ASN A 19 -9.97 5.67 0.68
CA ASN A 19 -10.49 4.82 1.74
C ASN A 19 -10.42 5.52 3.11
N ALA A 20 -9.34 6.24 3.40
CA ALA A 20 -9.21 7.04 4.62
C ALA A 20 -10.21 8.20 4.66
N LEU A 21 -10.43 8.90 3.54
CA LEU A 21 -11.42 9.97 3.44
C LEU A 21 -12.85 9.44 3.64
N LEU A 22 -13.18 8.30 3.03
CA LEU A 22 -14.47 7.64 3.22
C LEU A 22 -14.66 7.16 4.66
N GLY A 23 -13.64 6.56 5.27
CA GLY A 23 -13.66 6.16 6.67
C GLY A 23 -13.87 7.35 7.61
N LEU A 24 -13.18 8.47 7.35
CA LEU A 24 -13.36 9.70 8.11
C LEU A 24 -14.77 10.27 7.94
N TYR A 25 -15.29 10.29 6.71
CA TYR A 25 -16.66 10.72 6.42
C TYR A 25 -17.69 9.88 7.17
N VAL A 26 -17.52 8.55 7.18
CA VAL A 26 -18.39 7.63 7.92
C VAL A 26 -18.30 7.86 9.44
N LEU A 27 -17.13 8.18 9.98
CA LEU A 27 -16.98 8.46 11.41
C LEU A 27 -17.65 9.77 11.84
N ILE A 28 -17.66 10.79 11.00
CA ILE A 28 -18.26 12.11 11.30
C ILE A 28 -19.77 12.09 11.03
N GLU A 29 -20.18 11.57 9.88
CA GLU A 29 -21.55 11.70 9.37
C GLU A 29 -22.35 10.40 9.45
N GLY A 30 -21.69 9.24 9.58
CA GLY A 30 -22.33 7.94 9.50
C GLY A 30 -23.35 7.68 10.61
N THR A 31 -23.17 8.24 11.81
CA THR A 31 -24.14 8.08 12.91
C THR A 31 -25.47 8.81 12.65
N LYS A 32 -25.54 9.69 11.63
CA LYS A 32 -26.78 10.34 11.20
C LYS A 32 -27.61 9.47 10.25
N PHE A 33 -26.98 8.50 9.58
CA PHE A 33 -27.60 7.66 8.54
C PHE A 33 -27.65 6.18 8.89
N LEU A 34 -26.78 5.71 9.78
CA LEU A 34 -26.61 4.30 10.13
C LEU A 34 -26.64 4.09 11.64
N PRO A 35 -27.02 2.88 12.11
CA PRO A 35 -26.90 2.50 13.51
C PRO A 35 -25.47 2.68 14.03
N PRO A 36 -25.27 3.15 15.28
CA PRO A 36 -23.93 3.40 15.83
C PRO A 36 -23.01 2.18 15.82
N GLU A 37 -23.57 0.98 16.01
CA GLU A 37 -22.84 -0.27 15.93
C GLU A 37 -22.28 -0.52 14.52
N THR A 38 -23.10 -0.30 13.48
CA THR A 38 -22.68 -0.42 12.08
C THR A 38 -21.56 0.56 11.77
N VAL A 39 -21.69 1.82 12.21
CA VAL A 39 -20.66 2.86 12.00
C VAL A 39 -19.34 2.47 12.65
N ARG A 40 -19.39 1.89 13.86
CA ARG A 40 -18.20 1.41 14.57
C ARG A 40 -17.49 0.30 13.80
N TRP A 41 -18.23 -0.70 13.32
CA TRP A 41 -17.65 -1.79 12.51
C TRP A 41 -17.11 -1.28 11.17
N LEU A 42 -17.85 -0.41 10.50
CA LEU A 42 -17.41 0.18 9.23
C LEU A 42 -16.13 1.00 9.42
N GLY A 43 -16.06 1.83 10.47
CA GLY A 43 -14.88 2.59 10.82
C GLY A 43 -13.65 1.70 11.07
N ILE A 44 -13.81 0.58 11.79
CA ILE A 44 -12.74 -0.41 11.99
C ILE A 44 -12.29 -1.00 10.66
N VAL A 45 -13.23 -1.39 9.79
CA VAL A 45 -12.92 -1.94 8.46
C VAL A 45 -12.13 -0.92 7.63
N PHE A 46 -12.63 0.32 7.53
CA PHE A 46 -11.93 1.39 6.81
C PHE A 46 -10.51 1.61 7.34
N LEU A 47 -10.33 1.59 8.66
CA LEU A 47 -9.04 1.81 9.29
C LEU A 47 -8.06 0.65 9.02
N VAL A 48 -8.53 -0.59 9.12
CA VAL A 48 -7.74 -1.79 8.78
C VAL A 48 -7.33 -1.76 7.31
N PHE A 49 -8.27 -1.46 6.40
CA PHE A 49 -7.97 -1.37 4.96
C PHE A 49 -7.01 -0.22 4.66
N ALA A 50 -7.14 0.93 5.32
CA ALA A 50 -6.19 2.03 5.16
C ALA A 50 -4.77 1.58 5.56
N VAL A 51 -4.60 0.91 6.69
CA VAL A 51 -3.30 0.38 7.11
C VAL A 51 -2.73 -0.58 6.05
N VAL A 52 -3.55 -1.47 5.50
CA VAL A 52 -3.17 -2.41 4.45
C VAL A 52 -2.74 -1.66 3.17
N ASP A 53 -3.53 -0.69 2.71
CA ASP A 53 -3.28 0.10 1.51
C ASP A 53 -1.97 0.91 1.60
N PHE A 54 -1.57 1.35 2.80
CA PHE A 54 -0.28 2.01 3.01
C PHE A 54 0.89 1.03 3.25
N TYR A 55 0.63 -0.11 3.86
CA TYR A 55 1.67 -1.10 4.17
C TYR A 55 2.12 -1.89 2.93
N PHE A 56 1.19 -2.28 2.05
CA PHE A 56 1.50 -2.99 0.81
C PHE A 56 2.51 -2.26 -0.10
N PRO A 57 2.31 -0.98 -0.48
CA PRO A 57 3.27 -0.27 -1.31
C PRO A 57 4.62 -0.10 -0.61
N TYR A 58 4.65 0.09 0.71
CA TYR A 58 5.89 0.14 1.48
C TYR A 58 6.66 -1.19 1.41
N ALA A 59 5.97 -2.31 1.67
CA ALA A 59 6.57 -3.65 1.62
C ALA A 59 7.04 -4.01 0.20
N LEU A 60 6.25 -3.69 -0.83
CA LEU A 60 6.62 -3.89 -2.23
C LEU A 60 7.84 -3.07 -2.64
N LYS A 61 7.90 -1.79 -2.24
CA LYS A 61 9.07 -0.93 -2.48
C LYS A 61 10.31 -1.48 -1.77
N LYS A 62 10.17 -1.94 -0.53
CA LYS A 62 11.26 -2.55 0.26
C LYS A 62 11.78 -3.84 -0.39
N LYS A 63 10.90 -4.76 -0.79
CA LYS A 63 11.29 -5.98 -1.51
C LYS A 63 11.97 -5.67 -2.85
N TRP A 64 11.43 -4.74 -3.61
CA TRP A 64 12.04 -4.32 -4.87
C TRP A 64 13.46 -3.78 -4.67
N LEU A 65 13.69 -2.94 -3.67
CA LEU A 65 15.04 -2.44 -3.36
C LEU A 65 16.00 -3.57 -2.97
N ALA A 66 15.54 -4.53 -2.15
CA ALA A 66 16.35 -5.68 -1.75
C ALA A 66 16.75 -6.56 -2.97
N ASP A 67 15.80 -6.87 -3.86
CA ASP A 67 16.06 -7.70 -5.05
C ASP A 67 16.97 -7.00 -6.08
N ASN A 68 16.87 -5.67 -6.20
CA ASN A 68 17.74 -4.92 -7.12
C ASN A 68 19.14 -4.68 -6.54
N ALA A 69 19.27 -4.54 -5.22
CA ALA A 69 20.57 -4.47 -4.56
C ALA A 69 21.36 -5.79 -4.71
N GLY A 70 20.68 -6.94 -4.62
CA GLY A 70 21.30 -8.25 -4.86
C GLY A 70 21.72 -8.47 -6.32
N LYS A 71 20.95 -7.97 -7.28
CA LYS A 71 21.28 -8.09 -8.71
C LYS A 71 22.47 -7.25 -9.17
N GLN A 72 22.76 -6.11 -8.51
CA GLN A 72 23.96 -5.33 -8.83
C GLN A 72 25.26 -5.98 -8.35
N MET A 73 25.22 -6.86 -7.34
CA MET A 73 26.41 -7.60 -6.89
C MET A 73 26.72 -8.84 -7.75
N GLN A 74 25.76 -9.37 -8.50
CA GLN A 74 25.94 -10.59 -9.32
C GLN A 74 26.31 -10.29 -10.79
N GLY A 75 26.32 -9.02 -11.20
CA GLY A 75 26.68 -8.58 -12.56
C GLY A 75 28.12 -8.13 -12.73
N ASN A 76 28.97 -8.26 -11.69
CA ASN A 76 30.35 -7.77 -11.69
C ASN A 76 31.39 -8.88 -11.49
N ASP A 77 31.03 -10.14 -11.73
CA ASP A 77 32.03 -11.19 -11.92
C ASP A 77 32.73 -10.94 -13.26
N PRO A 78 34.03 -10.58 -13.28
CA PRO A 78 34.75 -10.50 -14.54
C PRO A 78 34.72 -11.89 -15.16
N ILE A 79 34.27 -11.99 -16.41
CA ILE A 79 34.41 -13.19 -17.22
C ILE A 79 35.92 -13.45 -17.36
N GLN A 80 36.51 -14.17 -16.41
CA GLN A 80 37.78 -14.88 -16.60
C GLN A 80 37.44 -16.17 -17.32
N ARG A 81 37.67 -16.21 -18.63
CA ARG A 81 37.98 -17.45 -19.33
C ARG A 81 39.15 -17.20 -20.28
N SER A 82 40.32 -17.54 -19.72
CA SER A 82 41.45 -18.29 -20.31
C SER A 82 41.35 -18.72 -21.76
#